data_AF-A0A0L8HHH7-F1
#
_entry.id   AF-A0A0L8HHH7-F1
#
_cell.length_a   1.000
_cell.length_b   1.000
_cell.length_c   1.000
_cell.angle_alpha   90.00
_cell.angle_beta   90.00
_cell.angle_gamma   90.00
#
_symmetry.space_group_name_H-M   'P 1'
#
loop_
_entity.id
_entity.type
_entity.pdbx_description
1 polymer ?
#
loop_
_entity_poly.entity_id
_entity_poly.type
_entity_poly.pdbx_seq_one_letter_code
_entity_poly.pdbx_strand_id
1 'polypeptide(L)'
;LLQVSYSDANPIPKYRRLYLSGKYYAVPLALPNYAAFMEGWATYAEFLGEELNLYKDPYELFGRHCSEIFRAIRLVVDPGIHAFGWTREQAINFITNYTEFPIQQVEIEVDRYITWPGQACTYKIGELKIKELRSIAERTLGDLFNIKDFHHQILKNGRISLALLEEVILEWIDKVKQSAADHSGGAMVQSGSGAKWLSRRPTSTVMATIFTSVLLTSYSHIYFPLNVL
;
A
#
# COMPACT_ATOMS: atom_id res chain seq x y z
N LEU A 1 10.51 -12.05 1.26
CA LEU A 1 10.40 -13.53 1.37
C LEU A 1 9.00 -14.03 0.98
N LEU A 2 7.90 -13.51 1.53
CA LEU A 2 6.53 -13.93 1.19
C LEU A 2 6.13 -13.86 -0.30
N GLN A 3 6.52 -12.80 -1.02
CA GLN A 3 6.21 -12.71 -2.46
C GLN A 3 6.93 -13.79 -3.30
N VAL A 4 8.12 -14.21 -2.87
CA VAL A 4 8.88 -15.28 -3.53
C VAL A 4 8.17 -16.61 -3.27
N SER A 5 7.83 -16.90 -2.01
CA SER A 5 7.07 -18.09 -1.63
C SER A 5 5.73 -18.20 -2.37
N TYR A 6 4.99 -17.10 -2.51
CA TYR A 6 3.76 -17.06 -3.31
C TYR A 6 4.02 -17.39 -4.78
N SER A 7 5.09 -16.84 -5.36
CA SER A 7 5.43 -17.05 -6.76
C SER A 7 5.90 -18.47 -7.06
N ASP A 8 6.46 -19.17 -6.08
CA ASP A 8 6.82 -20.59 -6.16
C ASP A 8 5.60 -21.51 -6.04
N ALA A 9 4.65 -21.16 -5.15
CA ALA A 9 3.42 -21.92 -4.95
C ALA A 9 2.40 -21.79 -6.11
N ASN A 10 2.49 -20.73 -6.93
CA ASN A 10 1.53 -20.44 -7.99
C ASN A 10 2.15 -20.49 -9.40
N PRO A 11 1.38 -20.86 -10.43
CA PRO A 11 1.85 -20.90 -11.82
C PRO A 11 1.95 -19.49 -12.42
N ILE A 12 2.98 -18.73 -12.00
CA ILE A 12 3.29 -17.40 -12.52
C ILE A 12 4.38 -17.51 -13.60
N PRO A 13 4.27 -16.79 -14.73
CA PRO A 13 5.31 -16.78 -15.75
C PRO A 13 6.70 -16.45 -15.18
N LYS A 14 7.75 -17.16 -15.65
CA LYS A 14 9.13 -17.06 -15.12
C LYS A 14 9.66 -15.63 -15.07
N TYR A 15 9.33 -14.80 -16.06
CA TYR A 15 9.76 -13.40 -16.15
C TYR A 15 9.15 -12.51 -15.04
N ARG A 16 8.04 -12.92 -14.42
CA ARG A 16 7.40 -12.22 -13.31
C ARG A 16 7.81 -12.81 -11.94
N ARG A 17 8.22 -14.07 -11.91
CA ARG A 17 8.72 -14.78 -10.70
C ARG A 17 10.11 -14.32 -10.27
N LEU A 18 11.05 -14.20 -11.22
CA LEU A 18 12.46 -13.94 -10.91
C LEU A 18 12.82 -12.48 -11.17
N TYR A 19 13.33 -11.80 -10.13
CA TYR A 19 14.04 -10.54 -10.31
C TYR A 19 15.38 -10.84 -10.97
N LEU A 20 15.48 -10.61 -12.28
CA LEU A 20 16.72 -10.77 -13.03
C LEU A 20 17.64 -9.56 -12.80
N SER A 21 18.11 -9.38 -11.56
CA SER A 21 19.23 -8.48 -11.29
C SER A 21 20.47 -9.01 -12.01
N GLY A 22 21.10 -8.20 -12.87
CA GLY A 22 22.37 -8.54 -13.50
C GLY A 22 22.31 -9.28 -14.84
N LYS A 23 21.12 -9.54 -15.41
CA LYS A 23 20.97 -10.02 -16.81
C LYS A 23 20.47 -8.90 -17.72
N TYR A 24 21.26 -7.83 -17.83
CA TYR A 24 20.95 -6.65 -18.64
C TYR A 24 20.72 -6.94 -20.14
N TYR A 25 21.07 -8.13 -20.61
CA TYR A 25 20.89 -8.58 -21.99
C TYR A 25 19.55 -9.32 -22.22
N ALA A 26 18.76 -9.60 -21.18
CA ALA A 26 17.48 -10.29 -21.31
C ALA A 26 16.33 -9.28 -21.43
N VAL A 27 15.53 -9.38 -22.51
CA VAL A 27 14.32 -8.57 -22.70
C VAL A 27 13.16 -9.22 -21.94
N PRO A 28 12.33 -8.48 -21.18
CA PRO A 28 12.37 -7.03 -20.96
C PRO A 28 13.50 -6.60 -20.00
N LEU A 29 14.20 -5.54 -20.41
CA LEU A 29 15.50 -5.01 -19.97
C LEU A 29 15.72 -4.89 -18.45
N ALA A 30 14.67 -4.67 -17.68
CA ALA A 30 14.58 -4.80 -16.23
C ALA A 30 13.15 -4.37 -15.87
N LEU A 31 12.44 -5.14 -15.06
CA LEU A 31 11.17 -4.63 -14.52
C LEU A 31 11.49 -3.52 -13.50
N PRO A 32 10.80 -2.37 -13.55
CA PRO A 32 11.05 -1.27 -12.62
C PRO A 32 10.96 -1.75 -11.17
N ASN A 33 11.90 -1.30 -10.33
CA ASN A 33 11.87 -1.65 -8.93
C ASN A 33 10.88 -0.77 -8.17
N TYR A 34 9.66 -1.27 -7.95
CA TYR A 34 8.64 -0.56 -7.17
C TYR A 34 8.85 -0.78 -5.66
N ALA A 35 9.78 -0.01 -5.08
CA ALA A 35 10.10 -0.09 -3.65
C ALA A 35 8.86 0.07 -2.76
N ALA A 36 7.98 1.02 -3.07
CA ALA A 36 6.75 1.23 -2.29
C ALA A 36 5.82 0.02 -2.29
N PHE A 37 5.71 -0.70 -3.41
CA PHE A 37 4.94 -1.95 -3.43
C PHE A 37 5.60 -3.02 -2.57
N MET A 38 6.90 -3.24 -2.73
CA MET A 38 7.60 -4.31 -2.03
C MET A 38 7.68 -4.08 -0.52
N GLU A 39 8.13 -2.90 -0.13
CA GLU A 39 8.30 -2.52 1.27
C GLU A 39 6.94 -2.33 1.95
N GLY A 40 5.98 -1.78 1.22
CA GLY A 40 4.58 -1.70 1.67
C GLY A 40 3.96 -3.05 1.92
N TRP A 41 4.15 -4.02 1.00
CA TRP A 41 3.67 -5.39 1.20
C TRP A 41 4.35 -6.08 2.38
N ALA A 42 5.67 -5.91 2.54
CA ALA A 42 6.39 -6.48 3.67
C ALA A 42 5.85 -5.93 5.00
N THR A 43 5.66 -4.61 5.09
CA THR A 43 5.15 -3.97 6.32
C THR A 43 3.67 -4.33 6.55
N TYR A 44 2.86 -4.45 5.50
CA TYR A 44 1.48 -4.95 5.59
C TYR A 44 1.43 -6.41 6.08
N ALA A 45 2.38 -7.25 5.68
CA ALA A 45 2.46 -8.63 6.14
C ALA A 45 2.83 -8.73 7.63
N GLU A 46 3.62 -7.80 8.16
CA GLU A 46 3.86 -7.70 9.62
C GLU A 46 2.58 -7.36 10.37
N PHE A 47 1.76 -6.44 9.84
CA PHE A 47 0.43 -6.15 10.37
C PHE A 47 -0.50 -7.37 10.33
N LEU A 48 -0.49 -8.14 9.23
CA LEU A 48 -1.27 -9.38 9.13
C LEU A 48 -0.86 -10.42 10.16
N GLY A 49 0.40 -10.43 10.61
CA GLY A 49 0.86 -11.31 11.68
C GLY A 49 0.09 -11.13 12.99
N GLU A 50 -0.38 -9.91 13.26
CA GLU A 50 -1.23 -9.62 14.42
C GLU A 50 -2.63 -10.21 14.24
N GLU A 51 -3.25 -10.02 13.08
CA GLU A 51 -4.57 -10.61 12.76
C GLU A 51 -4.56 -12.14 12.77
N LEU A 52 -3.42 -12.74 12.41
CA LEU A 52 -3.20 -14.18 12.43
C LEU A 52 -2.78 -14.72 13.81
N ASN A 53 -2.71 -13.85 14.83
CA ASN A 53 -2.31 -14.19 16.18
C ASN A 53 -0.94 -14.90 16.25
N LEU A 54 0.02 -14.42 15.45
CA LEU A 54 1.39 -14.96 15.42
C LEU A 54 2.24 -14.46 16.59
N TYR A 55 1.97 -13.25 17.08
CA TYR A 55 2.65 -12.65 18.23
C TYR A 55 1.95 -13.14 19.50
N LYS A 56 2.58 -14.09 20.21
CA LYS A 56 1.98 -14.71 21.40
C LYS A 56 2.45 -14.04 22.68
N ASP A 57 3.66 -13.50 22.66
CA ASP A 57 4.24 -12.77 23.78
C ASP A 57 4.03 -11.26 23.58
N PRO A 58 3.54 -10.51 24.60
CA PRO A 58 3.52 -9.06 24.59
C PRO A 58 4.83 -8.40 24.13
N TYR A 59 5.99 -8.99 24.41
CA TYR A 59 7.29 -8.47 23.96
C TYR A 59 7.49 -8.58 22.44
N GLU A 60 6.94 -9.61 21.79
CA GLU A 60 6.98 -9.75 20.33
C GLU A 60 6.11 -8.66 19.67
N LEU A 61 4.92 -8.42 20.23
CA LEU A 61 4.02 -7.37 19.76
C LEU A 61 4.63 -5.98 19.99
N PHE A 62 5.27 -5.76 21.14
CA PHE A 62 6.02 -4.54 21.40
C PHE A 62 7.13 -4.32 20.38
N GLY A 63 7.94 -5.34 20.07
CA GLY A 63 8.98 -5.25 19.05
C GLY A 63 8.45 -4.92 17.64
N ARG A 64 7.27 -5.45 17.28
CA ARG A 64 6.55 -5.07 16.05
C ARG A 64 6.21 -3.58 16.06
N HIS A 65 5.65 -3.07 17.16
CA HIS A 65 5.30 -1.66 17.29
C HIS A 65 6.53 -0.74 17.24
N CYS A 66 7.63 -1.10 17.89
CA CYS A 66 8.90 -0.37 17.78
C CYS A 66 9.36 -0.26 16.31
N SER A 67 9.27 -1.38 15.58
CA SER A 67 9.62 -1.41 14.15
C SER A 67 8.66 -0.58 13.30
N GLU A 68 7.37 -0.56 13.63
CA GLU A 68 6.37 0.27 12.95
C GLU A 68 6.58 1.76 13.19
N ILE A 69 6.83 2.17 14.44
CA ILE A 69 7.13 3.57 14.82
C ILE A 69 8.36 4.05 14.05
N PHE A 70 9.42 3.23 13.98
CA PHE A 70 10.62 3.58 13.23
C PHE A 70 10.33 3.86 11.75
N ARG A 71 9.50 3.03 11.11
CA ARG A 71 9.08 3.26 9.72
C ARG A 71 8.14 4.46 9.58
N ALA A 72 7.32 4.76 10.59
CA ALA A 72 6.45 5.94 10.59
C ALA A 72 7.23 7.25 10.69
N ILE A 73 8.25 7.29 11.53
CA ILE A 73 9.13 8.46 11.68
C ILE A 73 9.81 8.84 10.36
N ARG A 74 10.13 7.85 9.51
CA ARG A 74 10.68 8.11 8.16
C ARG A 74 9.79 8.99 7.29
N LEU A 75 8.46 8.94 7.46
CA LEU A 75 7.53 9.84 6.74
C LEU A 75 7.63 11.29 7.20
N VAL A 76 8.17 11.55 8.39
CA VAL A 76 8.35 12.90 8.91
C VAL A 76 9.75 13.40 8.59
N VAL A 77 10.77 12.58 8.85
CA VAL A 77 12.18 12.96 8.74
C VAL A 77 12.59 13.19 7.28
N ASP A 78 12.17 12.33 6.35
CA ASP A 78 12.58 12.45 4.94
C ASP A 78 12.03 13.73 4.28
N PRO A 79 10.71 14.06 4.37
CA PRO A 79 10.22 15.37 3.96
C PRO A 79 10.77 16.51 4.82
N GLY A 80 11.01 16.28 6.12
CA GLY A 80 11.64 17.24 7.03
C GLY A 80 12.95 17.76 6.45
N ILE A 81 13.84 16.86 6.06
CA ILE A 81 15.14 17.16 5.45
C ILE A 81 14.95 17.77 4.06
N HIS A 82 14.20 17.10 3.17
CA HIS A 82 14.21 17.40 1.74
C HIS A 82 13.24 18.51 1.30
N ALA A 83 12.18 18.77 2.07
CA ALA A 83 11.16 19.76 1.75
C ALA A 83 11.04 20.88 2.79
N PHE A 84 11.30 20.61 4.07
CA PHE A 84 11.16 21.59 5.16
C PHE A 84 12.49 22.14 5.67
N GLY A 85 13.62 21.75 5.06
CA GLY A 85 14.94 22.31 5.36
C GLY A 85 15.50 21.93 6.72
N TRP A 86 15.10 20.78 7.28
CA TRP A 86 15.66 20.29 8.54
C TRP A 86 17.16 20.01 8.42
N THR A 87 17.90 20.38 9.46
CA THR A 87 19.31 20.00 9.58
C THR A 87 19.43 18.51 9.95
N ARG A 88 20.60 17.92 9.68
CA ARG A 88 20.94 16.56 10.12
C ARG A 88 20.69 16.37 11.63
N GLU A 89 21.09 17.35 12.43
CA GLU A 89 20.94 17.31 13.89
C GLU A 89 19.47 17.32 14.32
N GLN A 90 18.63 18.15 13.68
CA GLN A 90 17.17 18.14 13.92
C GLN A 90 16.55 16.78 13.61
N ALA A 91 16.96 16.15 12.50
CA ALA A 91 16.50 14.82 12.13
C ALA A 91 16.93 13.74 13.16
N ILE A 92 18.17 13.78 13.62
CA ILE A 92 18.68 12.85 14.65
C ILE A 92 17.92 13.03 15.95
N ASN A 93 17.83 14.27 16.45
CA ASN A 93 17.12 14.59 17.69
C ASN A 93 15.65 14.16 17.62
N PHE A 94 15.00 14.33 16.47
CA PHE A 94 13.64 13.85 16.28
C PHE A 94 13.56 12.33 16.46
N ILE A 95 14.39 11.54 15.78
CA ILE A 95 14.35 10.07 15.87
C ILE A 95 14.66 9.60 17.30
N THR A 96 15.66 10.18 17.96
CA THR A 96 16.06 9.81 19.33
C THR A 96 14.97 10.13 20.36
N ASN A 97 14.16 11.17 20.13
CA ASN A 97 13.07 11.50 21.05
C ASN A 97 11.90 10.52 21.00
N TYR A 98 11.73 9.79 19.89
CA TYR A 98 10.61 8.86 19.69
C TYR A 98 11.00 7.39 19.67
N THR A 99 12.30 7.07 19.73
CA THR A 99 12.80 5.70 19.66
C THR A 99 13.99 5.47 20.58
N GLU A 100 14.15 4.24 21.06
CA GLU A 100 15.28 3.83 21.90
C GLU A 100 16.43 3.21 21.08
N PHE A 101 16.56 3.56 19.79
CA PHE A 101 17.67 3.05 18.98
C PHE A 101 19.00 3.67 19.41
N PRO A 102 20.11 2.90 19.36
CA PRO A 102 21.45 3.44 19.60
C PRO A 102 21.73 4.63 18.68
N ILE A 103 22.32 5.69 19.23
CA ILE A 103 22.57 6.93 18.50
C ILE A 103 23.35 6.70 17.20
N GLN A 104 24.33 5.80 17.20
CA GLN A 104 25.13 5.46 16.03
C GLN A 104 24.27 4.87 14.89
N GLN A 105 23.24 4.10 15.23
CA GLN A 105 22.31 3.55 14.24
C GLN A 105 21.41 4.65 13.67
N VAL A 106 20.95 5.57 14.51
CA VAL A 106 20.15 6.72 14.09
C VAL A 106 20.94 7.60 13.12
N GLU A 107 22.21 7.88 13.42
CA GLU A 107 23.09 8.67 12.57
C GLU A 107 23.27 8.06 11.18
N ILE A 108 23.57 6.76 11.11
CA ILE A 108 23.71 6.02 9.85
C ILE A 108 22.43 6.11 9.01
N GLU A 109 21.27 5.97 9.65
CA GLU A 109 19.98 6.02 8.97
C GLU A 109 19.65 7.43 8.47
N VAL A 110 19.93 8.48 9.25
CA VAL A 110 19.76 9.87 8.80
C VAL A 110 20.68 10.18 7.63
N ASP A 111 21.94 9.76 7.66
CA ASP A 111 22.88 9.93 6.55
C ASP A 111 22.40 9.21 5.28
N ARG A 112 21.75 8.05 5.44
CA ARG A 112 21.07 7.35 4.35
C ARG A 112 19.89 8.16 3.79
N TYR A 113 19.07 8.77 4.64
CA TYR A 113 17.92 9.56 4.19
C TYR A 113 18.35 10.80 3.42
N ILE A 114 19.45 11.44 3.84
CA ILE A 114 20.06 12.57 3.12
C ILE A 114 20.53 12.16 1.72
N THR A 115 21.17 11.00 1.60
CA THR A 115 21.75 10.53 0.33
C THR A 115 20.74 9.86 -0.61
N TRP A 116 19.59 9.42 -0.11
CA TRP A 116 18.57 8.72 -0.89
C TRP A 116 17.15 9.25 -0.63
N PRO A 117 16.80 10.42 -1.21
CA PRO A 117 15.53 11.08 -0.96
C PRO A 117 14.32 10.23 -1.36
N GLY A 118 13.30 10.18 -0.52
CA GLY A 118 12.02 9.53 -0.79
C GLY A 118 11.99 8.01 -0.61
N GLN A 119 13.16 7.34 -0.54
CA GLN A 119 13.22 5.88 -0.34
C GLN A 119 12.63 5.48 1.01
N ALA A 120 12.95 6.24 2.06
CA ALA A 120 12.51 5.94 3.42
C ALA A 120 10.98 6.03 3.58
N CYS A 121 10.32 6.87 2.77
CA CYS A 121 8.86 7.02 2.76
C CYS A 121 8.13 5.81 2.14
N THR A 122 8.81 5.02 1.30
CA THR A 122 8.18 3.95 0.52
C THR A 122 7.51 2.87 1.39
N TYR A 123 8.08 2.58 2.56
CA TYR A 123 7.56 1.58 3.51
C TYR A 123 6.12 1.88 3.92
N LYS A 124 5.89 3.01 4.60
CA LYS A 124 4.56 3.34 5.12
C LYS A 124 3.61 3.84 4.04
N ILE A 125 4.07 4.55 3.00
CA ILE A 125 3.19 4.93 1.87
C ILE A 125 2.59 3.68 1.23
N GLY A 126 3.41 2.66 0.97
CA GLY A 126 2.94 1.41 0.39
C GLY A 126 1.98 0.65 1.31
N GLU A 127 2.32 0.53 2.59
CA GLU A 127 1.46 -0.13 3.57
C GLU A 127 0.10 0.56 3.71
N LEU A 128 0.11 1.89 3.89
CA LEU A 128 -1.11 2.70 4.03
C LEU A 128 -2.00 2.54 2.80
N LYS A 129 -1.43 2.53 1.59
CA LYS A 129 -2.20 2.31 0.36
C LYS A 129 -2.82 0.91 0.31
N ILE A 130 -2.09 -0.13 0.70
CA ILE A 130 -2.63 -1.50 0.74
C ILE A 130 -3.76 -1.60 1.78
N LYS A 131 -3.61 -1.00 2.95
CA LYS A 131 -4.64 -0.95 4.00
C LYS A 131 -5.88 -0.16 3.57
N GLU A 132 -5.69 0.96 2.87
CA GLU A 132 -6.77 1.74 2.27
C GLU A 132 -7.57 0.87 1.27
N LEU A 133 -6.87 0.23 0.32
CA LEU A 133 -7.50 -0.64 -0.69
C LEU A 133 -8.23 -1.82 -0.06
N ARG A 134 -7.68 -2.40 1.01
CA ARG A 134 -8.36 -3.44 1.80
C ARG A 134 -9.65 -2.90 2.43
N SER A 135 -9.58 -1.75 3.09
CA SER A 135 -10.76 -1.13 3.72
C SER A 135 -11.87 -0.84 2.69
N ILE A 136 -11.49 -0.36 1.50
CA ILE A 136 -12.42 -0.16 0.39
C ILE A 136 -13.05 -1.49 -0.04
N ALA A 137 -12.26 -2.55 -0.22
CA ALA A 137 -12.75 -3.87 -0.61
C ALA A 137 -13.70 -4.47 0.44
N GLU A 138 -13.32 -4.44 1.72
CA GLU A 138 -14.14 -4.92 2.84
C GLU A 138 -15.49 -4.20 2.90
N ARG A 139 -15.46 -2.86 2.81
CA ARG A 139 -16.68 -2.04 2.85
C ARG A 139 -17.58 -2.26 1.64
N THR A 140 -16.99 -2.45 0.46
CA THR A 140 -17.73 -2.51 -0.81
C THR A 140 -18.30 -3.89 -1.08
N LEU A 141 -17.57 -4.95 -0.72
CA LEU A 141 -17.98 -6.33 -0.95
C LEU A 141 -18.75 -6.94 0.22
N GLY A 142 -18.56 -6.44 1.45
CA GLY A 142 -19.25 -6.97 2.64
C GLY A 142 -19.02 -8.49 2.77
N ASP A 143 -20.10 -9.26 2.83
CA ASP A 143 -20.07 -10.72 2.96
C ASP A 143 -19.40 -11.43 1.76
N LEU A 144 -19.29 -10.75 0.61
CA LEU A 144 -18.58 -11.27 -0.57
C LEU A 144 -17.06 -11.08 -0.46
N PHE A 145 -16.57 -10.35 0.55
CA PHE A 145 -15.15 -10.12 0.71
C PHE A 145 -14.43 -11.38 1.18
N ASN A 146 -13.37 -11.75 0.48
CA ASN A 146 -12.46 -12.81 0.87
C ASN A 146 -11.02 -12.29 0.89
N ILE A 147 -10.39 -12.36 2.06
CA ILE A 147 -9.02 -11.90 2.28
C ILE A 147 -8.00 -12.65 1.39
N LYS A 148 -8.23 -13.94 1.12
CA LYS A 148 -7.35 -14.74 0.26
C LYS A 148 -7.40 -14.28 -1.17
N ASP A 149 -8.59 -13.94 -1.67
CA ASP A 149 -8.77 -13.43 -3.03
C ASP A 149 -8.15 -12.05 -3.16
N PHE A 150 -8.30 -11.19 -2.14
CA PHE A 150 -7.63 -9.89 -2.08
C PHE A 150 -6.10 -10.03 -2.16
N HIS A 151 -5.50 -10.89 -1.32
CA HIS A 151 -4.05 -11.15 -1.37
C HIS A 151 -3.61 -11.75 -2.70
N HIS A 152 -4.43 -12.61 -3.30
CA HIS A 152 -4.18 -13.16 -4.63
C HIS A 152 -4.13 -12.04 -5.69
N GLN A 153 -5.06 -11.07 -5.67
CA GLN A 153 -5.05 -9.94 -6.60
C GLN A 153 -3.79 -9.08 -6.46
N ILE A 154 -3.34 -8.83 -5.23
CA ILE A 154 -2.11 -8.06 -4.98
C ILE A 154 -0.89 -8.77 -5.56
N LEU A 155 -0.77 -10.08 -5.32
CA LEU A 155 0.46 -10.82 -5.60
C LEU A 155 0.55 -11.36 -7.04
N LYS A 156 -0.58 -11.67 -7.70
CA LYS A 156 -0.59 -12.31 -9.03
C LYS A 156 0.07 -11.47 -10.13
N ASN A 157 0.07 -10.14 -9.98
CA ASN A 157 0.61 -9.22 -10.97
C ASN A 157 2.11 -8.93 -10.77
N GLY A 158 2.71 -9.45 -9.71
CA GLY A 158 4.09 -9.16 -9.35
C GLY A 158 4.24 -7.75 -8.78
N ARG A 159 5.41 -7.14 -8.97
CA ARG A 159 5.70 -5.79 -8.48
C ARG A 159 5.17 -4.78 -9.49
N ILE A 160 4.21 -3.97 -9.08
CA ILE A 160 3.58 -2.92 -9.89
C ILE A 160 3.60 -1.59 -9.14
N SER A 161 3.35 -0.48 -9.84
CA SER A 161 3.17 0.82 -9.18
C SER A 161 1.93 0.79 -8.28
N LEU A 162 1.89 1.66 -7.26
CA LEU A 162 0.73 1.75 -6.37
C LEU A 162 -0.54 2.21 -7.11
N ALA A 163 -0.40 3.07 -8.11
CA ALA A 163 -1.52 3.49 -8.96
C ALA A 163 -2.10 2.32 -9.77
N LEU A 164 -1.24 1.51 -10.38
CA LEU A 164 -1.70 0.32 -11.11
C LEU A 164 -2.28 -0.74 -10.15
N LEU A 165 -1.73 -0.86 -8.93
CA LEU A 165 -2.29 -1.74 -7.91
C LEU A 165 -3.72 -1.33 -7.55
N GLU A 166 -3.96 -0.04 -7.37
CA GLU A 166 -5.28 0.51 -7.11
C GLU A 166 -6.27 0.19 -8.23
N GLU A 167 -5.89 0.42 -9.49
CA GLU A 167 -6.71 0.07 -10.66
C GLU A 167 -7.07 -1.43 -10.66
N VAL A 168 -6.09 -2.30 -10.46
CA VAL A 168 -6.29 -3.76 -10.42
C VAL A 168 -7.28 -4.17 -9.32
N ILE A 169 -7.17 -3.59 -8.13
CA ILE A 169 -8.05 -3.93 -7.01
C ILE A 169 -9.47 -3.41 -7.24
N LEU A 170 -9.62 -2.18 -7.71
CA LEU A 170 -10.93 -1.60 -8.01
C LEU A 170 -11.64 -2.38 -9.12
N GLU A 171 -10.93 -2.74 -10.20
CA GLU A 171 -11.49 -3.60 -11.25
C GLU A 171 -11.92 -4.97 -10.74
N TRP A 172 -11.17 -5.56 -9.80
CA TRP A 172 -11.53 -6.84 -9.20
C TRP A 172 -12.81 -6.72 -8.36
N ILE A 173 -12.92 -5.67 -7.54
CA ILE A 173 -14.12 -5.39 -6.74
C ILE A 173 -15.35 -5.29 -7.66
N ASP A 174 -15.24 -4.55 -8.77
CA ASP A 174 -16.34 -4.40 -9.72
C ASP A 174 -16.74 -5.73 -10.38
N LYS A 175 -15.77 -6.58 -10.74
CA LYS A 175 -16.03 -7.92 -11.28
C LYS A 175 -16.74 -8.83 -10.29
N VAL A 176 -16.37 -8.78 -9.01
CA VAL A 176 -17.04 -9.58 -7.95
C VAL A 176 -18.49 -9.12 -7.78
N LYS A 177 -18.74 -7.80 -7.78
CA LYS A 177 -20.11 -7.25 -7.70
C LYS A 177 -20.98 -7.65 -8.89
N GLN A 178 -20.45 -7.56 -10.11
CA GLN A 178 -21.16 -7.98 -11.31
C GLN A 178 -21.50 -9.46 -11.27
N SER A 179 -20.53 -10.30 -10.88
CA SER A 179 -20.75 -11.74 -10.73
C SER A 179 -21.86 -12.03 -9.72
N ALA A 180 -21.88 -11.36 -8.56
CA ALA A 180 -22.95 -11.54 -7.58
C ALA A 180 -24.34 -11.09 -8.11
N ALA A 181 -24.39 -9.99 -8.86
CA ALA A 181 -25.62 -9.53 -9.51
C ALA A 181 -26.15 -10.57 -10.51
N ASP A 182 -25.29 -11.14 -11.35
CA ASP A 182 -25.67 -12.15 -12.34
C ASP A 182 -26.18 -13.45 -11.68
N HIS A 183 -25.61 -13.83 -10.53
CA HIS A 183 -26.04 -15.03 -9.78
C HIS A 183 -27.33 -14.82 -8.97
N SER A 184 -27.62 -13.59 -8.54
CA SER A 184 -28.88 -13.23 -7.86
C SER A 184 -30.03 -12.89 -8.82
N GLY A 185 -29.70 -12.57 -10.08
CA GLY A 185 -30.63 -12.16 -11.14
C GLY A 185 -31.12 -13.28 -12.07
N GLY A 186 -31.09 -14.54 -11.63
CA GLY A 186 -31.59 -15.71 -12.37
C GLY A 186 -33.12 -15.75 -12.53
N ALA A 187 -33.74 -14.65 -12.94
CA ALA A 187 -35.08 -14.59 -13.51
C ALA A 187 -35.17 -13.34 -14.42
N MET A 188 -34.80 -13.52 -15.68
CA MET A 188 -35.42 -12.93 -16.89
C MET A 188 -34.41 -12.98 -18.05
N VAL A 189 -34.42 -14.09 -18.79
CA VAL A 189 -33.95 -14.11 -20.17
C VAL A 189 -34.96 -13.32 -21.00
N GLN A 190 -34.56 -12.17 -21.54
CA GLN A 190 -35.11 -11.68 -22.80
C GLN A 190 -33.98 -11.39 -23.78
N SER A 191 -33.96 -12.21 -24.82
CA SER A 191 -33.20 -12.04 -26.05
C SER A 191 -33.54 -10.73 -26.74
N GLY A 192 -32.53 -9.95 -27.15
CA GLY A 192 -32.75 -8.76 -27.98
C GLY A 192 -31.47 -8.01 -28.36
N SER A 193 -30.83 -8.48 -29.44
CA SER A 193 -30.15 -7.70 -30.50
C SER A 193 -29.35 -6.42 -30.16
N GLY A 194 -28.08 -6.40 -30.61
CA GLY A 194 -27.52 -5.19 -31.25
C GLY A 194 -26.34 -4.53 -30.55
N ALA A 195 -25.17 -4.60 -31.19
CA ALA A 195 -23.92 -3.98 -30.78
C ALA A 195 -23.98 -2.44 -30.66
N LYS A 196 -23.34 -1.90 -29.61
CA LYS A 196 -22.54 -0.65 -29.65
C LYS A 196 -21.88 -0.38 -28.28
N TRP A 197 -20.62 -0.80 -28.12
CA TRP A 197 -19.77 -0.35 -27.02
C TRP A 197 -18.49 0.26 -27.59
N LEU A 198 -18.54 1.56 -27.89
CA LEU A 198 -17.35 2.40 -28.03
C LEU A 198 -17.68 3.86 -27.70
N SER A 199 -16.84 4.43 -26.85
CA SER A 199 -16.69 5.84 -26.48
C SER A 199 -17.71 6.46 -25.52
N ARG A 200 -17.28 6.61 -24.27
CA ARG A 200 -17.46 7.85 -23.48
C ARG A 200 -16.49 7.81 -22.29
N ARG A 201 -15.39 8.58 -22.39
CA ARG A 201 -14.63 8.98 -21.21
C ARG A 201 -15.51 9.95 -20.41
N PRO A 202 -15.66 9.81 -19.09
CA PRO A 202 -16.36 10.83 -18.32
C PRO A 202 -15.49 12.10 -18.28
N THR A 203 -16.08 13.21 -18.71
CA THR A 203 -15.50 14.55 -18.63
C THR A 203 -15.41 15.03 -17.17
N SER A 204 -14.50 15.97 -16.95
CA SER A 204 -13.90 16.45 -15.69
C SER A 204 -14.83 17.01 -14.60
N THR A 205 -16.15 16.88 -14.70
CA THR A 205 -17.10 17.45 -13.74
C THR A 205 -17.49 16.48 -12.63
N VAL A 206 -17.46 15.17 -12.87
CA VAL A 206 -17.90 14.15 -11.90
C VAL A 206 -16.87 13.91 -10.78
N MET A 207 -15.59 14.19 -11.02
CA MET A 207 -14.53 14.10 -9.99
C MET A 207 -14.60 15.25 -8.97
N ALA A 208 -15.15 16.42 -9.32
CA ALA A 208 -15.19 17.58 -8.43
C ALA A 208 -16.24 17.43 -7.32
N THR A 209 -17.35 16.75 -7.58
CA THR A 209 -18.46 16.58 -6.60
C THR A 209 -18.16 15.50 -5.56
N ILE A 210 -17.32 14.51 -5.89
CA ILE A 210 -16.87 13.48 -4.95
C ILE A 210 -15.76 14.04 -4.03
N PHE A 211 -14.93 14.97 -4.52
CA PHE A 211 -13.87 15.58 -3.70
C PHE A 211 -14.38 16.57 -2.64
N THR A 212 -15.50 17.27 -2.89
CA THR A 212 -16.03 18.27 -1.92
C THR A 212 -16.85 17.63 -0.79
N SER A 213 -17.41 16.44 -1.00
CA SER A 213 -18.25 15.76 0.00
C SER A 213 -17.44 14.92 1.00
N VAL A 214 -16.18 14.61 0.72
CA VAL A 214 -15.29 13.84 1.61
C VAL A 214 -14.43 14.74 2.53
N LEU A 215 -14.16 15.98 2.11
CA LEU A 215 -13.39 16.94 2.90
C LEU A 215 -14.18 17.58 4.06
N LEU A 216 -15.51 17.65 3.99
CA LEU A 216 -16.35 18.29 5.03
C LEU A 216 -16.75 17.34 6.18
N THR A 217 -16.68 16.02 5.98
CA THR A 217 -17.05 15.02 7.00
C THR A 217 -15.86 14.44 7.78
N SER A 218 -14.63 14.83 7.41
CA SER A 218 -13.41 14.27 8.03
C SER A 218 -12.67 15.26 8.95
N TYR A 219 -13.16 16.50 9.11
CA TYR A 219 -12.48 17.56 9.88
C TYR A 219 -13.08 17.85 11.26
N SER A 220 -14.05 17.07 11.75
CA SER A 220 -14.72 17.32 13.03
C SER A 220 -14.11 16.60 14.25
N HIS A 221 -13.06 15.80 14.11
CA HIS A 221 -12.56 14.97 15.23
C HIS A 221 -11.04 14.98 15.52
N ILE A 222 -10.27 15.95 15.04
CA ILE A 222 -8.87 16.10 15.47
C ILE A 222 -8.58 17.56 15.83
N TYR A 223 -8.89 17.93 17.08
CA TYR A 223 -8.37 19.12 17.73
C TYR A 223 -7.11 18.73 18.52
N PHE A 224 -5.93 19.12 18.02
CA PHE A 224 -4.71 19.21 18.83
C PHE A 224 -4.61 20.63 19.38
N PRO A 225 -4.59 20.86 20.71
CA PRO A 225 -4.33 22.18 21.25
C PRO A 225 -2.83 22.46 21.20
N LEU A 226 -2.40 23.25 20.22
CA LEU A 226 -1.16 24.03 20.28
C LEU A 226 -1.38 25.16 21.28
N ASN A 227 -1.06 24.94 22.55
CA ASN A 227 -0.81 25.96 23.57
C ASN A 227 -0.36 25.31 24.87
N VAL A 228 0.93 24.95 24.99
CA VAL A 228 1.71 25.07 26.23
C VAL A 228 3.19 25.16 25.82
N LEU A 229 3.81 26.30 26.18
CA LEU A 229 5.24 26.62 26.37
C LEU A 229 6.31 25.76 25.67
#